data_AF-A0AAV2FRC1-F1
#
_entry.id   AF-A0AAV2FRC1-F1
#
_cell.length_a   1.000
_cell.length_b   1.000
_cell.length_c   1.000
_cell.angle_alpha   90.00
_cell.angle_beta   90.00
_cell.angle_gamma   90.00
#
_symmetry.space_group_name_H-M   'P 1'
#
loop_
_entity.id
_entity.type
_entity.pdbx_description
1 polymer ?
#
loop_
_entity_poly.entity_id
_entity_poly.type
_entity_poly.pdbx_seq_one_letter_code
_entity_poly.pdbx_strand_id
1 'polypeptide(L)'
;MADEDRSIRARLNQRAGARASCVVIPAADATMEITPAFINMITSGYTFSGASNEDSHEHLCRFASICDTMKSPTVSDDAIRLWMFSFSLIGNASHWFQNLTPRSITTWAQFEKVFLDKYFPPALAMKRQEEIVTFK
;
A
#
# COMPACT_ATOMS: atom_id res chain seq x y z
N MET A 1 7.10 18.23 18.99
CA MET A 1 5.72 18.03 18.50
C MET A 1 5.43 18.82 17.23
N ALA A 2 5.57 20.15 17.19
CA ALA A 2 5.29 20.95 15.99
C ALA A 2 6.24 20.72 14.78
N ASP A 3 7.45 20.20 15.02
CA ASP A 3 8.46 19.94 13.97
C ASP A 3 8.17 18.65 13.19
N GLU A 4 7.69 17.60 13.88
CA GLU A 4 7.30 16.32 13.28
C GLU A 4 6.07 16.46 12.38
N ASP A 5 5.04 17.19 12.82
CA ASP A 5 3.85 17.44 12.00
C ASP A 5 4.17 18.21 10.72
N ARG A 6 5.13 19.13 10.78
CA ARG A 6 5.63 19.85 9.60
C ARG A 6 6.39 18.93 8.66
N SER A 7 7.23 18.04 9.20
CA SER A 7 7.96 17.04 8.42
C SER A 7 7.02 16.04 7.75
N ILE A 8 5.97 15.61 8.45
CA ILE A 8 4.94 14.70 7.92
C ILE A 8 4.17 15.39 6.79
N ARG A 9 3.67 16.61 7.01
CA ARG A 9 3.00 17.39 5.96
C ARG A 9 3.91 17.63 4.75
N ALA A 10 5.20 17.89 4.99
CA ALA A 10 6.18 18.02 3.91
C ALA A 10 6.33 16.70 3.13
N ARG A 11 6.40 15.54 3.79
CA ARG A 11 6.47 14.21 3.14
C ARG A 11 5.18 13.87 2.38
N LEU A 12 4.02 14.25 2.92
CA LEU A 12 2.72 14.11 2.23
C LEU A 12 2.70 14.97 0.94
N ASN A 13 3.14 16.23 1.03
CA ASN A 13 3.18 17.17 -0.09
C ASN A 13 4.28 16.84 -1.13
N GLN A 14 5.43 16.32 -0.70
CA GLN A 14 6.55 15.97 -1.58
C GLN A 14 6.26 14.73 -2.44
N ARG A 15 5.39 13.83 -1.96
CA ARG A 15 4.81 12.75 -2.79
C ARG A 15 3.68 13.24 -3.70
N ALA A 16 3.00 14.34 -3.35
CA ALA A 16 1.95 14.94 -4.17
C ALA A 16 2.49 15.78 -5.35
N GLY A 17 3.65 16.42 -5.18
CA GLY A 17 4.27 17.25 -6.21
C GLY A 17 5.44 16.56 -6.91
N ALA A 18 5.22 16.00 -8.10
CA ALA A 18 6.12 16.03 -9.27
C ALA A 18 5.98 14.84 -10.24
N ARG A 19 5.22 13.79 -9.94
CA ARG A 19 4.89 12.72 -10.91
C ARG A 19 3.40 12.45 -10.83
N ALA A 20 2.77 12.18 -11.98
CA ALA A 20 1.39 11.71 -12.02
C ALA A 20 1.30 10.45 -11.17
N SER A 21 0.88 10.61 -9.90
CA SER A 21 0.80 9.52 -8.96
C SER A 21 -0.19 8.49 -9.50
N CYS A 22 0.19 7.22 -9.48
CA CYS A 22 -0.72 6.12 -9.78
C CYS A 22 -1.89 6.05 -8.79
N VAL A 23 -1.71 6.63 -7.60
CA VAL A 23 -2.72 6.74 -6.56
C VAL A 23 -3.34 8.12 -6.57
N VAL A 24 -4.67 8.15 -6.50
CA VAL A 24 -5.43 9.36 -6.19
C VAL A 24 -5.13 9.75 -4.75
N ILE A 25 -4.38 10.84 -4.56
CA ILE A 25 -4.21 11.43 -3.23
C ILE A 25 -5.54 12.08 -2.86
N PRO A 26 -6.17 11.70 -1.74
CA PRO A 26 -7.39 12.36 -1.30
C PRO A 26 -7.13 13.86 -1.10
N ALA A 27 -8.04 14.71 -1.55
CA ALA A 27 -7.92 16.15 -1.34
C ALA A 27 -7.80 16.45 0.17
N ALA A 28 -6.90 17.37 0.51
CA ALA A 28 -6.55 17.72 1.90
C ALA A 28 -7.69 18.38 2.70
N ASP A 29 -8.89 18.54 2.11
CA ASP A 29 -10.09 19.05 2.77
C ASP A 29 -10.92 17.95 3.47
N ALA A 30 -10.60 16.68 3.22
CA ALA A 30 -11.14 15.57 3.97
C ALA A 30 -10.53 15.60 5.38
N THR A 31 -11.38 15.80 6.38
CA THR A 31 -11.13 15.69 7.83
C THR A 31 -10.73 14.27 8.26
N MET A 32 -9.82 13.65 7.51
CA MET A 32 -9.24 12.37 7.82
C MET A 32 -8.16 12.65 8.85
N GLU A 33 -8.47 12.37 10.12
CA GLU A 33 -7.49 12.36 11.21
C GLU A 33 -6.52 11.18 11.02
N ILE A 34 -5.77 11.17 9.91
CA ILE A 34 -4.62 10.29 9.79
C ILE A 34 -3.57 10.88 10.71
N THR A 35 -3.56 10.35 11.93
CA THR A 35 -2.62 10.79 12.93
C THR A 35 -1.20 10.35 12.51
N PRO A 36 -0.19 11.17 12.82
CA PRO A 36 1.22 10.79 12.75
C PRO A 36 1.52 9.40 13.33
N ALA A 37 0.78 8.99 14.36
CA ALA A 37 0.92 7.68 14.98
C ALA A 37 0.60 6.53 14.01
N PHE A 38 -0.40 6.66 13.14
CA PHE A 38 -0.71 5.64 12.12
C PHE A 38 0.35 5.55 11.05
N ILE A 39 0.85 6.71 10.59
CA ILE A 39 1.96 6.74 9.61
C ILE A 39 3.20 6.09 10.25
N ASN A 40 3.55 6.48 11.48
CA ASN A 40 4.67 5.90 12.21
C ASN A 40 4.50 4.39 12.48
N MET A 41 3.29 3.93 12.78
CA MET A 41 3.01 2.50 12.96
C MET A 41 3.34 1.73 11.66
N ILE A 42 2.90 2.23 10.51
CA ILE A 42 3.17 1.60 9.21
C ILE A 42 4.67 1.69 8.85
N THR A 43 5.29 2.86 9.02
CA THR A 43 6.66 3.11 8.56
C THR A 43 7.75 2.53 9.47
N SER A 44 7.46 2.29 10.76
CA SER A 44 8.47 1.83 11.74
C SER A 44 8.52 0.32 11.92
N GLY A 45 7.52 -0.44 11.42
CA GLY A 45 7.47 -1.89 11.62
C GLY A 45 6.93 -2.72 10.46
N TYR A 46 6.36 -2.09 9.43
CA TYR A 46 5.64 -2.78 8.36
C TYR A 46 6.04 -2.26 6.98
N THR A 47 7.34 -2.31 6.71
CA THR A 47 7.87 -1.95 5.38
C THR A 47 8.09 -3.18 4.52
N PHE A 48 7.69 -3.12 3.27
CA PHE A 48 7.93 -4.12 2.25
C PHE A 48 8.86 -3.55 1.17
N SER A 49 10.00 -4.19 0.98
CA SER A 49 11.02 -3.77 0.01
C SER A 49 10.87 -4.45 -1.36
N GLY A 50 10.15 -5.56 -1.40
CA GLY A 50 10.08 -6.46 -2.55
C GLY A 50 11.23 -7.46 -2.60
N ALA A 51 11.86 -7.77 -1.46
CA ALA A 51 12.94 -8.75 -1.38
C ALA A 51 12.40 -10.19 -1.46
N SER A 52 13.21 -11.13 -1.95
CA SER A 52 12.78 -12.51 -2.19
C SER A 52 12.44 -13.31 -0.92
N ASN A 53 12.88 -12.82 0.24
CA ASN A 53 12.60 -13.40 1.55
C ASN A 53 11.39 -12.77 2.26
N GLU A 54 10.75 -11.77 1.66
CA GLU A 54 9.53 -11.15 2.18
C GLU A 54 8.29 -11.86 1.61
N ASP A 55 7.27 -12.04 2.45
CA ASP A 55 5.98 -12.61 2.03
C ASP A 55 5.01 -11.47 1.64
N SER A 56 4.72 -11.37 0.34
CA SER A 56 3.80 -10.37 -0.20
C SER A 56 2.35 -10.59 0.24
N HIS A 57 1.93 -11.83 0.47
CA HIS A 57 0.59 -12.15 0.94
C HIS A 57 0.43 -11.80 2.43
N GLU A 58 1.41 -12.14 3.27
CA GLU A 58 1.42 -11.77 4.68
C GLU A 58 1.40 -10.23 4.86
N HIS A 59 2.16 -9.51 4.03
CA HIS A 59 2.17 -8.05 4.03
C HIS A 59 0.80 -7.45 3.70
N LEU A 60 0.11 -7.96 2.66
CA LEU A 60 -1.24 -7.52 2.31
C LEU A 60 -2.24 -7.80 3.45
N CYS A 61 -2.24 -9.01 4.02
CA CYS A 61 -3.15 -9.38 5.10
C CYS A 61 -2.98 -8.48 6.32
N ARG A 62 -1.74 -8.26 6.78
CA ARG A 62 -1.49 -7.35 7.91
C ARG A 62 -1.92 -5.93 7.62
N PHE A 63 -1.64 -5.43 6.41
CA PHE A 63 -2.01 -4.09 6.03
C PHE A 63 -3.53 -3.89 5.98
N ALA A 64 -4.28 -4.88 5.49
CA ALA A 64 -5.73 -4.84 5.45
C ALA A 64 -6.33 -4.66 6.86
N SER A 65 -5.83 -5.40 7.86
CA SER A 65 -6.28 -5.26 9.26
C SER A 65 -6.02 -3.88 9.85
N ILE A 66 -4.93 -3.21 9.45
CA ILE A 66 -4.63 -1.83 9.88
C ILE A 66 -5.67 -0.87 9.27
N CYS A 67 -5.98 -1.04 7.98
CA CYS A 67 -6.91 -0.18 7.26
C CYS A 67 -8.37 -0.33 7.67
N ASP A 68 -8.77 -1.47 8.22
CA ASP A 68 -10.15 -1.70 8.69
C ASP A 68 -10.55 -0.73 9.83
N THR A 69 -9.57 -0.15 10.52
CA THR A 69 -9.79 0.85 11.58
C THR A 69 -9.96 2.28 11.05
N MET A 70 -9.72 2.50 9.76
CA MET A 70 -9.81 3.82 9.13
C MET A 70 -11.12 3.96 8.37
N LYS A 71 -11.89 5.01 8.68
CA LYS A 71 -13.09 5.39 7.94
C LYS A 71 -13.09 6.89 7.70
N SER A 72 -13.53 7.29 6.51
CA SER A 72 -13.73 8.69 6.19
C SER A 72 -15.11 8.88 5.54
N PRO A 73 -15.86 9.93 5.92
CA PRO A 73 -17.13 10.24 5.28
C PRO A 73 -16.97 10.73 3.83
N THR A 74 -15.80 11.25 3.47
CA THR A 74 -15.59 12.01 2.22
C THR A 74 -14.64 11.32 1.23
N VAL A 75 -13.96 10.26 1.65
CA VAL A 75 -12.98 9.55 0.83
C VAL A 75 -13.32 8.07 0.82
N SER A 76 -13.30 7.45 -0.37
CA SER A 76 -13.53 6.01 -0.51
C SER A 76 -12.44 5.20 0.22
N ASP A 77 -12.84 4.12 0.89
CA ASP A 77 -11.93 3.15 1.52
C ASP A 77 -10.80 2.69 0.59
N ASP A 78 -11.10 2.46 -0.70
CA ASP A 78 -10.10 2.10 -1.71
C ASP A 78 -8.98 3.14 -1.83
N ALA A 79 -9.34 4.42 -1.98
CA ALA A 79 -8.36 5.51 -2.06
C ALA A 79 -7.52 5.63 -0.78
N ILE A 80 -8.14 5.44 0.40
CA ILE A 80 -7.42 5.43 1.68
C ILE A 80 -6.40 4.30 1.71
N ARG A 81 -6.82 3.07 1.38
CA ARG A 81 -5.97 1.89 1.38
C ARG A 81 -4.81 2.04 0.41
N LEU A 82 -5.07 2.46 -0.83
CA LEU A 82 -4.03 2.67 -1.85
C LEU A 82 -3.01 3.74 -1.42
N TRP A 83 -3.48 4.84 -0.86
CA TRP A 83 -2.61 5.93 -0.41
C TRP A 83 -1.76 5.50 0.78
N MET A 84 -2.37 4.86 1.77
CA MET A 84 -1.67 4.37 2.97
C MET A 84 -0.69 3.25 2.63
N PHE A 85 -1.02 2.38 1.67
CA PHE A 85 -0.14 1.29 1.26
C PHE A 85 1.17 1.81 0.68
N SER A 86 1.14 2.95 0.00
CA SER A 86 2.35 3.60 -0.53
C SER A 86 3.39 3.93 0.56
N PHE A 87 2.98 4.13 1.82
CA PHE A 87 3.88 4.36 2.95
C PHE A 87 4.50 3.08 3.49
N SER A 88 3.85 1.94 3.29
CA SER A 88 4.41 0.62 3.62
C SER A 88 5.48 0.16 2.62
N LEU A 89 5.61 0.80 1.45
CA LEU A 89 6.54 0.38 0.40
C LEU A 89 7.87 1.13 0.45
N ILE A 90 8.96 0.39 0.50
CA ILE A 90 10.34 0.88 0.42
C ILE A 90 11.09 0.26 -0.77
N GLY A 91 12.31 0.72 -1.05
CA GLY A 91 13.20 0.12 -2.05
C GLY A 91 12.56 -0.11 -3.42
N ASN A 92 12.72 -1.34 -3.94
CA ASN A 92 12.25 -1.73 -5.26
C ASN A 92 10.72 -1.72 -5.38
N ALA A 93 10.01 -2.09 -4.32
CA ALA A 93 8.55 -2.06 -4.27
C ALA A 93 7.99 -0.63 -4.36
N SER A 94 8.61 0.32 -3.66
CA SER A 94 8.23 1.73 -3.77
C SER A 94 8.43 2.27 -5.18
N HIS A 95 9.57 1.95 -5.81
CA HIS A 95 9.87 2.39 -7.17
C HIS A 95 8.90 1.77 -8.18
N TRP A 96 8.61 0.47 -8.08
CA TRP A 96 7.62 -0.19 -8.94
C TRP A 96 6.24 0.46 -8.81
N PHE A 97 5.77 0.67 -7.57
CA PHE A 97 4.46 1.25 -7.30
C PHE A 97 4.33 2.64 -7.94
N GLN A 98 5.33 3.51 -7.78
CA GLN A 98 5.34 4.86 -8.37
C GLN A 98 5.38 4.89 -9.90
N ASN A 99 5.79 3.79 -10.55
CA ASN A 99 5.84 3.68 -12.02
C ASN A 99 4.61 2.97 -12.60
N LEU A 100 3.63 2.56 -11.79
CA LEU A 100 2.35 2.07 -12.29
C LEU A 100 1.68 3.16 -13.13
N THR A 101 1.00 2.75 -14.21
CA THR A 101 0.34 3.71 -15.11
C THR A 101 -0.70 4.53 -14.33
N PRO A 102 -0.69 5.86 -14.46
CA PRO A 102 -1.67 6.70 -13.77
C PRO A 102 -3.11 6.25 -14.06
N ARG A 103 -3.96 6.19 -13.04
CA ARG A 103 -5.38 5.79 -13.12
C ARG A 103 -5.65 4.36 -13.63
N SER A 104 -4.62 3.51 -13.74
CA SER A 104 -4.80 2.10 -14.12
C SER A 104 -5.36 1.23 -12.97
N ILE A 105 -5.22 1.71 -11.73
CA ILE A 105 -5.68 1.04 -10.52
C ILE A 105 -6.55 2.04 -9.76
N THR A 106 -7.84 1.73 -9.67
CA THR A 106 -8.82 2.58 -9.00
C THR A 106 -9.45 1.91 -7.78
N THR A 107 -9.31 0.59 -7.64
CA THR A 107 -9.84 -0.17 -6.50
C THR A 107 -8.73 -0.95 -5.78
N TRP A 108 -8.94 -1.25 -4.50
CA TRP A 108 -8.01 -2.07 -3.72
C TRP A 108 -7.87 -3.48 -4.30
N ALA A 109 -8.96 -4.10 -4.74
CA ALA A 109 -8.93 -5.44 -5.32
C ALA A 109 -8.09 -5.51 -6.62
N GLN A 110 -8.14 -4.48 -7.47
CA GLN A 110 -7.29 -4.40 -8.65
C GLN A 110 -5.81 -4.33 -8.25
N PHE A 111 -5.52 -3.55 -7.20
CA PHE A 111 -4.17 -3.40 -6.68
C PHE A 111 -3.61 -4.70 -6.12
N GLU A 112 -4.36 -5.40 -5.28
CA GLU A 112 -3.95 -6.68 -4.67
C GLU A 112 -3.54 -7.68 -5.74
N LYS A 113 -4.32 -7.79 -6.81
CA LYS A 113 -4.02 -8.67 -7.93
C LYS A 113 -2.69 -8.31 -8.60
N VAL A 114 -2.49 -7.03 -8.94
CA VAL A 114 -1.27 -6.57 -9.62
C VAL A 114 -0.04 -6.66 -8.71
N PHE A 115 -0.21 -6.46 -7.41
CA PHE A 115 0.85 -6.61 -6.41
C PHE A 115 1.28 -8.06 -6.24
N LEU A 116 0.32 -8.99 -6.10
CA LEU A 116 0.61 -10.42 -6.01
C LEU A 116 1.17 -10.96 -7.33
N ASP A 117 0.65 -10.55 -8.49
CA ASP A 117 1.20 -10.93 -9.80
C ASP A 117 2.68 -10.49 -9.93
N LYS A 118 3.10 -9.43 -9.24
CA LYS A 118 4.47 -8.91 -9.25
C LYS A 118 5.40 -9.55 -8.21
N TYR A 119 4.93 -9.72 -6.98
CA TYR A 119 5.76 -10.07 -5.81
C TYR A 119 5.45 -11.44 -5.20
N PHE A 120 4.45 -12.16 -5.71
CA PHE A 120 4.21 -13.53 -5.27
C PHE A 120 5.09 -14.51 -6.07
N PRO A 121 5.91 -15.34 -5.40
CA PRO A 121 6.76 -16.29 -6.10
C PRO A 121 5.96 -17.29 -6.95
N PRO A 122 6.32 -17.53 -8.22
CA PRO A 122 5.68 -18.56 -9.05
C PRO A 122 5.71 -19.96 -8.42
N ALA A 123 6.73 -20.26 -7.60
CA ALA A 123 6.88 -21.53 -6.91
C ALA A 123 5.76 -21.81 -5.88
N LEU A 124 5.22 -20.77 -5.23
CA LEU A 124 4.06 -20.91 -4.33
C LEU A 124 2.73 -21.00 -5.09
N ALA A 125 2.68 -20.49 -6.33
CA ALA A 125 1.53 -20.68 -7.22
C ALA A 125 1.45 -22.13 -7.73
N MET A 126 2.61 -22.73 -8.09
CA MET A 126 2.69 -24.14 -8.50
C MET A 126 2.37 -25.12 -7.37
N LYS A 127 2.84 -24.86 -6.14
CA LYS A 127 2.54 -25.73 -4.99
C LYS A 127 1.03 -25.81 -4.69
N ARG A 128 0.30 -24.69 -4.85
CA ARG A 128 -1.18 -24.68 -4.76
C ARG A 128 -1.86 -25.47 -5.88
N GLN A 129 -1.26 -25.55 -7.07
CA GLN A 129 -1.79 -26.38 -8.14
C GLN A 129 -1.52 -27.86 -7.90
N GLU A 130 -0.32 -28.22 -7.43
CA GLU A 130 0.03 -29.61 -7.09
C GLU A 130 -0.85 -30.18 -5.96
N GLU A 131 -1.19 -29.38 -4.95
CA GLU A 131 -2.13 -29.78 -3.88
C GLU A 131 -3.55 -30.02 -4.41
N ILE A 132 -3.99 -29.33 -5.47
CA ILE A 132 -5.29 -29.57 -6.12
C ILE A 132 -5.27 -30.85 -6.98
N VAL A 133 -4.14 -31.18 -7.63
CA VAL A 133 -4.06 -32.42 -8.45
C VAL A 133 -3.77 -33.68 -7.64
N THR A 134 -3.38 -33.54 -6.36
CA THR A 134 -2.97 -34.66 -5.50
C THR A 134 -4.11 -35.20 -4.63
N PHE A 135 -5.30 -34.57 -4.63
CA PHE A 135 -6.52 -35.24 -4.17
C PHE A 135 -6.99 -36.25 -5.24
N LYS A 136 -6.40 -37.44 -5.21
CA LYS A 136 -6.93 -38.66 -5.83
C LYS A 136 -7.54 -39.56 -4.77
#